data_AF-A0A1V5GCC3-F1
#
_entry.id   AF-A0A1V5GCC3-F1
#
_cell.length_a   1.000
_cell.length_b   1.000
_cell.length_c   1.000
_cell.angle_alpha   90.00
_cell.angle_beta   90.00
_cell.angle_gamma   90.00
#
_symmetry.space_group_name_H-M   'P 1'
#
loop_
_entity.id
_entity.type
_entity.pdbx_description
1 polymer ?
#
loop_
_entity_poly.entity_id
_entity_poly.type
_entity_poly.pdbx_seq_one_letter_code
_entity_poly.pdbx_strand_id
1 'polypeptide(L)'
;MGDALLQKTYTVDFLNKKRSKNNGDIPQYYVEDDHEAIIPKELFMKAQEEMAWRGSQVDCKGRKRGFSSNHCFTGLIFCAECGEQFRRIHWNNRGCKSVVWRCITRLDKTGDCGARTVYETELKNAFVDALNNLISNSDSYLPILQNNIASVLMMGNPESAESIQARINELQQLIINKASRQEDYDAEAKEVLRLREQKESAMQNDTSRNENLDRIRELQKFITSQPDEITEFDETLVRHLLAKVTVFDQKLVFEFKSGVSVEIEN
;
A
#
# COMPACT_ATOMS: atom_id res chain seq x y z
N MET A 1 11.11 -4.50 -18.12
CA MET A 1 11.66 -3.17 -18.33
C MET A 1 12.79 -3.33 -19.32
N GLY A 2 12.76 -2.61 -20.43
CA GLY A 2 13.73 -2.73 -21.53
C GLY A 2 14.89 -1.74 -21.43
N ASP A 3 14.98 -1.03 -20.30
CA ASP A 3 15.86 0.12 -20.16
C ASP A 3 17.33 -0.30 -19.93
N ALA A 4 18.26 0.51 -20.46
CA ALA A 4 19.69 0.27 -20.37
C ALA A 4 20.42 1.46 -19.78
N LEU A 5 21.23 1.22 -18.74
CA LEU A 5 22.21 2.20 -18.24
C LEU A 5 23.56 1.93 -18.89
N LEU A 6 24.00 2.83 -19.77
CA LEU A 6 25.28 2.77 -20.46
C LEU A 6 26.39 3.38 -19.59
N GLN A 7 27.64 3.02 -19.88
CA GLN A 7 28.83 3.48 -19.14
C GLN A 7 28.86 3.19 -17.63
N LYS A 8 28.33 2.03 -17.20
CA LYS A 8 28.42 1.55 -15.80
C LYS A 8 29.86 1.39 -15.28
N THR A 9 30.81 1.26 -16.19
CA THR A 9 32.25 1.13 -15.90
C THR A 9 33.05 1.87 -16.97
N TYR A 10 34.21 2.38 -16.60
CA TYR A 10 35.12 3.06 -17.51
C TYR A 10 36.55 2.57 -17.32
N THR A 11 37.38 2.79 -18.33
CA THR A 11 38.81 2.46 -18.29
C THR A 11 39.55 3.64 -17.66
N VAL A 12 40.13 3.42 -16.49
CA VAL A 12 40.91 4.45 -15.76
C VAL A 12 42.28 4.61 -16.41
N ASP A 13 42.87 3.49 -16.82
CA ASP A 13 44.21 3.43 -17.41
C ASP A 13 44.19 2.59 -18.68
N PHE A 14 44.53 3.22 -19.80
CA PHE A 14 44.53 2.63 -21.13
C PHE A 14 45.69 1.66 -21.34
N LEU A 15 46.84 1.86 -20.69
CA LEU A 15 48.00 0.95 -20.79
C LEU A 15 47.72 -0.36 -20.05
N ASN A 16 47.20 -0.24 -18.83
CA ASN A 16 46.93 -1.39 -17.97
C ASN A 16 45.53 -1.99 -18.17
N LYS A 17 44.70 -1.40 -19.04
CA LYS A 17 43.28 -1.77 -19.29
C LYS A 17 42.47 -1.90 -17.99
N LYS A 18 42.83 -1.12 -16.98
CA LYS A 18 42.21 -1.19 -15.65
C LYS A 18 40.82 -0.55 -15.72
N ARG A 19 39.78 -1.35 -15.48
CA ARG A 19 38.38 -0.88 -15.42
C ARG A 19 37.97 -0.59 -13.99
N SER A 20 37.26 0.52 -13.80
CA SER A 20 36.60 0.86 -12.54
C SER A 20 35.09 0.99 -12.74
N LYS A 21 34.32 0.81 -11.67
CA LYS A 21 32.90 1.19 -11.67
C LYS A 21 32.79 2.70 -11.76
N ASN A 22 31.86 3.16 -12.59
CA ASN A 22 31.57 4.57 -12.72
C ASN A 22 30.60 4.97 -11.60
N ASN A 23 31.07 5.72 -10.62
CA ASN A 23 30.25 6.24 -9.51
C ASN A 23 29.87 7.73 -9.71
N GLY A 24 29.95 8.23 -10.95
CA GLY A 24 29.75 9.64 -11.30
C GLY A 24 31.01 10.34 -11.83
N ASP A 25 32.12 9.61 -12.02
CA ASP A 25 33.36 10.17 -12.56
C ASP A 25 33.23 10.59 -14.04
N ILE A 26 32.38 9.89 -14.79
CA ILE A 26 32.09 10.13 -16.21
C ILE A 26 30.56 10.12 -16.40
N PRO A 27 29.98 10.90 -17.34
CA PRO A 27 28.54 10.86 -17.61
C PRO A 27 28.02 9.44 -17.87
N GLN A 28 26.94 9.07 -17.17
CA GLN A 28 26.19 7.85 -17.45
C GLN A 28 24.95 8.20 -18.26
N TYR A 29 24.59 7.33 -19.21
CA TYR A 29 23.44 7.55 -20.07
C TYR A 29 22.39 6.48 -19.77
N TYR A 30 21.22 6.90 -19.34
CA TYR A 30 20.06 6.04 -19.16
C TYR A 30 19.21 6.10 -20.43
N VAL A 31 18.98 4.94 -21.05
CA VAL A 31 18.21 4.80 -22.28
C VAL A 31 16.96 4.01 -21.94
N GLU A 32 15.79 4.62 -22.18
CA GLU A 32 14.50 3.94 -22.04
C GLU A 32 14.22 3.06 -23.26
N ASP A 33 13.58 1.90 -23.04
CA ASP A 33 13.13 0.98 -24.11
C ASP A 33 14.21 0.58 -25.15
N ASP A 34 15.45 0.36 -24.69
CA ASP A 34 16.59 -0.06 -25.52
C ASP A 34 16.35 -1.42 -26.23
N HIS A 35 15.62 -2.32 -25.58
CA HIS A 35 15.22 -3.62 -26.13
C HIS A 35 13.82 -4.03 -25.66
N GLU A 36 13.25 -5.04 -26.33
CA GLU A 36 11.94 -5.59 -25.97
C GLU A 36 11.94 -6.07 -24.51
N ALA A 37 11.04 -5.49 -23.73
CA ALA A 37 10.96 -5.74 -22.30
C ALA A 37 10.41 -7.15 -22.01
N ILE A 38 11.16 -7.94 -21.24
CA ILE A 38 10.69 -9.26 -20.76
C ILE A 38 9.47 -9.14 -19.83
N ILE A 39 9.42 -8.07 -19.04
CA ILE A 39 8.33 -7.75 -18.09
C ILE A 39 7.85 -6.33 -18.36
N PRO A 40 6.53 -6.04 -18.40
CA PRO A 40 6.03 -4.68 -18.55
C PRO A 40 6.60 -3.72 -17.50
N LYS A 41 6.84 -2.45 -17.87
CA LYS A 41 7.40 -1.42 -16.97
C LYS A 41 6.54 -1.26 -15.72
N GLU A 42 5.22 -1.20 -15.88
CA GLU A 42 4.26 -1.09 -14.76
C GLU A 42 4.39 -2.24 -13.75
N LEU A 43 4.43 -3.49 -14.23
CA LEU A 43 4.56 -4.65 -13.36
C LEU A 43 5.90 -4.68 -12.63
N PHE A 44 6.97 -4.28 -13.30
CA PHE A 44 8.29 -4.15 -12.68
C PHE A 44 8.30 -3.09 -11.59
N MET A 45 7.73 -1.91 -11.84
CA MET A 45 7.65 -0.83 -10.85
C MET A 45 6.83 -1.24 -9.63
N LYS A 46 5.66 -1.88 -9.82
CA LYS A 46 4.87 -2.44 -8.71
C LYS A 46 5.65 -3.44 -7.86
N ALA A 47 6.48 -4.27 -8.49
CA ALA A 47 7.35 -5.20 -7.76
C ALA A 47 8.45 -4.47 -6.95
N GLN A 48 9.03 -3.40 -7.50
CA GLN A 48 10.01 -2.57 -6.78
C GLN A 48 9.37 -1.86 -5.58
N GLU A 49 8.16 -1.32 -5.75
CA GLU A 49 7.37 -0.70 -4.68
C GLU A 49 7.08 -1.69 -3.55
N GLU A 50 6.63 -2.90 -3.89
CA GLU A 50 6.37 -3.96 -2.92
C GLU A 50 7.67 -4.37 -2.18
N MET A 51 8.79 -4.49 -2.90
CA MET A 51 10.09 -4.78 -2.28
C MET A 51 10.53 -3.66 -1.33
N ALA A 52 10.37 -2.41 -1.72
CA ALA A 52 10.70 -1.25 -0.90
C ALA A 52 9.79 -1.19 0.34
N TRP A 53 8.49 -1.43 0.18
CA TRP A 53 7.52 -1.48 1.27
C TRP A 53 7.82 -2.61 2.27
N ARG A 54 8.20 -3.81 1.79
CA ARG A 54 8.63 -4.92 2.66
C ARG A 54 9.92 -4.59 3.41
N GLY A 55 10.85 -3.87 2.77
CA GLY A 55 12.12 -3.46 3.36
C GLY A 55 12.00 -2.28 4.33
N SER A 56 10.93 -1.49 4.22
CA SER A 56 10.66 -0.32 5.07
C SER A 56 9.84 -0.67 6.33
N GLN A 57 9.43 -1.92 6.50
CA GLN A 57 8.72 -2.36 7.70
C GLN A 57 9.57 -2.11 8.95
N VAL A 58 9.02 -1.30 9.85
CA VAL A 58 9.64 -0.96 11.14
C VAL A 58 8.75 -1.39 12.29
N ASP A 59 9.37 -1.58 13.43
CA ASP A 59 8.68 -1.89 14.66
C ASP A 59 8.23 -0.66 15.43
N CYS A 60 7.54 -0.85 16.57
CA CYS A 60 7.06 0.28 17.37
C CYS A 60 8.19 1.15 17.96
N LYS A 61 9.45 0.70 17.86
CA LYS A 61 10.67 1.40 18.29
C LYS A 61 11.52 1.86 17.10
N GLY A 62 11.01 1.79 15.86
CA GLY A 62 11.71 2.22 14.64
C GLY A 62 12.79 1.27 14.12
N ARG A 63 12.89 0.04 14.64
CA ARG A 63 13.88 -0.96 14.20
C ARG A 63 13.36 -1.69 12.95
N LYS A 64 14.23 -1.88 11.95
CA LYS A 64 13.89 -2.63 10.72
C LYS A 64 13.45 -4.06 11.04
N ARG A 65 12.41 -4.52 10.35
CA ARG A 65 11.88 -5.87 10.48
C ARG A 65 11.83 -6.61 9.16
N GLY A 66 12.01 -7.93 9.24
CA GLY A 66 11.71 -8.81 8.13
C GLY A 66 10.20 -8.92 7.93
N PHE A 67 9.77 -8.84 6.67
CA PHE A 67 8.40 -9.12 6.29
C PHE A 67 8.17 -10.64 6.19
N SER A 68 7.03 -11.12 6.70
CA SER A 68 6.60 -12.51 6.57
C SER A 68 5.09 -12.57 6.41
N SER A 69 4.60 -13.25 5.37
CA SER A 69 3.17 -13.41 5.07
C SER A 69 2.71 -14.87 5.09
N ASN A 70 3.37 -15.70 5.92
CA ASN A 70 3.12 -17.15 5.98
C ASN A 70 1.71 -17.52 6.46
N HIS A 71 1.08 -16.67 7.28
CA HIS A 71 -0.27 -16.88 7.80
C HIS A 71 -1.12 -15.62 7.57
N CYS A 72 -2.43 -15.78 7.35
CA CYS A 72 -3.35 -14.68 6.98
C CYS A 72 -3.33 -13.48 7.95
N PHE A 73 -3.26 -13.72 9.26
CA PHE A 73 -3.15 -12.65 10.27
C PHE A 73 -1.73 -12.10 10.52
N THR A 74 -0.69 -12.61 9.86
CA THR A 74 0.69 -12.14 10.11
C THR A 74 0.85 -10.70 9.64
N GLY A 75 1.36 -9.83 10.51
CA GLY A 75 1.53 -8.41 10.20
C GLY A 75 0.24 -7.58 10.24
N LEU A 76 -0.91 -8.19 10.56
CA LEU A 76 -2.20 -7.49 10.67
C LEU A 76 -2.59 -7.17 12.12
N ILE A 77 -2.08 -7.93 13.09
CA ILE A 77 -2.48 -7.81 14.50
C ILE A 77 -1.51 -6.90 15.27
N PHE A 78 -2.03 -5.88 15.92
CA PHE A 78 -1.30 -4.89 16.71
C PHE A 78 -1.81 -4.82 18.15
N CYS A 79 -0.91 -4.46 19.06
CA CYS A 79 -1.21 -4.23 20.45
C CYS A 79 -1.70 -2.81 20.69
N ALA A 80 -2.81 -2.64 21.39
CA ALA A 80 -3.28 -1.32 21.82
C ALA A 80 -2.35 -0.65 22.83
N GLU A 81 -1.70 -1.41 23.72
CA GLU A 81 -0.84 -0.86 24.78
C GLU A 81 0.48 -0.29 24.26
N CYS A 82 1.20 -1.07 23.44
CA CYS A 82 2.56 -0.72 23.02
C CYS A 82 2.68 -0.45 21.51
N GLY A 83 1.61 -0.62 20.73
CA GLY A 83 1.61 -0.45 19.27
C GLY A 83 2.36 -1.53 18.49
N GLU A 84 2.95 -2.52 19.18
CA GLU A 84 3.73 -3.58 18.54
C GLU A 84 2.86 -4.70 17.97
N GLN A 85 3.35 -5.39 16.94
CA GLN A 85 2.67 -6.51 16.32
C GLN A 85 2.62 -7.76 17.22
N PHE A 86 1.62 -8.59 16.98
CA PHE A 86 1.56 -9.92 17.58
C PHE A 86 2.30 -10.95 16.71
N ARG A 87 2.94 -11.91 17.37
CA ARG A 87 3.60 -13.05 16.74
C ARG A 87 2.84 -14.33 17.05
N ARG A 88 2.65 -15.16 16.02
CA ARG A 88 2.11 -16.51 16.12
C ARG A 88 3.12 -17.45 16.78
N ILE A 89 2.69 -18.19 17.79
CA ILE A 89 3.52 -19.11 18.58
C ILE A 89 2.79 -20.43 18.74
N HIS A 90 3.53 -21.53 18.55
CA HIS A 90 3.06 -22.86 18.84
C HIS A 90 3.30 -23.19 20.31
N TRP A 91 2.24 -23.49 21.04
CA TRP A 91 2.29 -24.05 22.38
C TRP A 91 2.08 -25.56 22.31
N ASN A 92 2.84 -26.29 23.12
CA ASN A 92 2.61 -27.70 23.35
C ASN A 92 2.54 -27.91 24.86
N ASN A 93 1.34 -28.16 25.37
CA ASN A 93 1.14 -28.49 26.76
C ASN A 93 0.69 -29.94 26.86
N ARG A 94 1.55 -30.81 27.40
CA ARG A 94 1.25 -32.23 27.64
C ARG A 94 0.61 -32.97 26.44
N GLY A 95 1.06 -32.66 25.22
CA GLY A 95 0.57 -33.28 23.97
C GLY A 95 -0.54 -32.51 23.26
N CYS A 96 -1.20 -31.55 23.94
CA CYS A 96 -2.13 -30.64 23.30
C CYS A 96 -1.35 -29.52 22.61
N LYS A 97 -1.36 -29.55 21.27
CA LYS A 97 -0.80 -28.49 20.43
C LYS A 97 -1.85 -27.40 20.26
N SER A 98 -1.54 -26.20 20.70
CA SER A 98 -2.37 -25.01 20.53
C SER A 98 -1.56 -23.92 19.89
N VAL A 99 -2.22 -23.04 19.14
CA VAL A 99 -1.55 -21.88 18.54
C VAL A 99 -2.12 -20.62 19.16
N VAL A 100 -1.20 -19.77 19.61
CA VAL A 100 -1.53 -18.51 20.27
C VAL A 100 -0.79 -17.36 19.62
N TRP A 101 -1.36 -16.18 19.76
CA TRP A 101 -0.79 -14.91 19.35
C TRP A 101 -0.39 -14.13 20.60
N ARG A 102 0.87 -13.68 20.64
CA ARG A 102 1.38 -12.83 21.73
C ARG A 102 2.09 -11.61 21.18
N CYS A 103 1.92 -10.48 21.85
CA CYS A 103 2.65 -9.25 21.55
C CYS A 103 4.17 -9.51 21.54
N ILE A 104 4.88 -9.00 20.53
CA ILE A 104 6.32 -9.21 20.40
C ILE A 104 7.10 -8.52 21.53
N THR A 105 6.69 -7.33 21.97
CA THR A 105 7.32 -6.63 23.11
C THR A 105 7.26 -7.46 24.40
N ARG A 106 6.15 -8.20 24.60
CA ARG A 106 5.99 -9.12 25.74
C ARG A 106 6.90 -10.35 25.65
N LEU A 107 7.27 -10.76 24.44
CA LEU A 107 8.17 -11.90 24.20
C LEU A 107 9.65 -11.50 24.24
N ASP A 108 9.94 -10.25 23.91
CA ASP A 108 11.28 -9.69 24.00
C ASP A 108 11.76 -9.69 25.45
N LYS A 109 13.09 -9.74 25.63
CA LYS A 109 13.74 -9.94 26.93
C LYS A 109 13.39 -8.88 28.00
N THR A 110 12.91 -7.71 27.59
CA THR A 110 12.52 -6.65 28.52
C THR A 110 11.11 -6.86 29.09
N GLY A 111 10.21 -7.53 28.36
CA GLY A 111 8.90 -7.92 28.88
C GLY A 111 7.97 -6.75 29.25
N ASP A 112 8.16 -5.58 28.64
CA ASP A 112 7.52 -4.31 29.06
C ASP A 112 6.02 -4.18 28.70
N CYS A 113 5.34 -5.26 28.30
CA CYS A 113 3.96 -5.21 27.83
C CYS A 113 3.07 -6.27 28.51
N GLY A 114 1.93 -5.81 29.04
CA GLY A 114 0.94 -6.61 29.78
C GLY A 114 -0.07 -7.32 28.89
N ALA A 115 -0.15 -6.92 27.62
CA ALA A 115 -1.15 -7.37 26.65
C ALA A 115 -1.44 -8.88 26.70
N ARG A 116 -2.73 -9.21 26.71
CA ARG A 116 -3.24 -10.58 26.81
C ARG A 116 -2.74 -11.52 25.69
N THR A 117 -2.83 -12.82 25.95
CA THR A 117 -2.58 -13.85 24.92
C THR A 117 -3.89 -14.19 24.23
N VAL A 118 -3.91 -14.19 22.90
CA VAL A 118 -5.10 -14.46 22.08
C VAL A 118 -4.96 -15.83 21.43
N TYR A 119 -5.97 -16.68 21.52
CA TYR A 119 -5.95 -17.98 20.83
C TYR A 119 -6.24 -17.81 19.33
N GLU A 120 -5.62 -18.63 18.47
CA GLU A 120 -5.89 -18.55 17.03
C GLU A 120 -7.37 -18.85 16.71
N THR A 121 -7.99 -19.76 17.46
CA THR A 121 -9.43 -20.10 17.32
C THR A 121 -10.33 -18.94 17.72
N GLU A 122 -10.03 -18.27 18.84
CA GLU A 122 -10.73 -17.07 19.31
C GLU A 122 -10.67 -15.96 18.26
N LEU A 123 -9.49 -15.73 17.68
CA LEU A 123 -9.31 -14.71 16.64
C LEU A 123 -10.08 -15.02 15.35
N LYS A 124 -10.11 -16.30 14.94
CA LYS A 124 -10.88 -16.73 13.75
C LYS A 124 -12.37 -16.54 13.96
N ASN A 125 -12.90 -16.95 15.11
CA ASN A 125 -14.31 -16.80 15.44
C ASN A 125 -14.68 -15.31 15.53
N ALA A 126 -13.90 -14.51 16.25
CA ALA A 126 -14.12 -13.07 16.36
C ALA A 126 -14.09 -12.35 15.00
N PHE A 127 -13.28 -12.82 14.05
CA PHE A 127 -13.29 -12.29 12.68
C PHE A 127 -14.58 -12.63 11.93
N VAL A 128 -15.07 -13.87 12.06
CA VAL A 128 -16.36 -14.28 11.47
C VAL A 128 -17.51 -13.48 12.09
N ASP A 129 -17.51 -13.30 13.40
CA ASP A 129 -18.51 -12.49 14.11
C ASP A 129 -18.46 -11.03 13.67
N ALA A 130 -17.26 -10.45 13.51
CA ALA A 130 -17.09 -9.10 12.97
C ALA A 130 -17.63 -8.96 11.55
N LEU A 131 -17.42 -9.98 10.72
CA LEU A 131 -17.90 -9.98 9.34
C LEU A 131 -19.42 -10.16 9.27
N ASN A 132 -20.00 -11.03 10.07
CA ASN A 132 -21.45 -11.18 10.17
C ASN A 132 -22.10 -9.90 10.71
N ASN A 133 -21.52 -9.25 11.72
CA ASN A 133 -21.99 -7.95 12.20
C ASN A 133 -21.93 -6.86 11.11
N LEU A 134 -20.94 -6.92 10.21
CA LEU A 134 -20.83 -6.02 9.07
C LEU A 134 -21.93 -6.30 8.03
N ILE A 135 -22.23 -7.57 7.75
CA ILE A 135 -23.26 -8.01 6.78
C ILE A 135 -24.67 -7.72 7.32
N SER A 136 -24.96 -8.08 8.57
CA SER A 136 -26.27 -7.88 9.21
C SER A 136 -26.63 -6.40 9.35
N ASN A 137 -25.64 -5.51 9.50
CA ASN A 137 -25.82 -4.07 9.54
C ASN A 137 -25.48 -3.40 8.21
N SER A 138 -25.58 -4.13 7.08
CA SER A 138 -25.28 -3.60 5.75
C SER A 138 -26.03 -2.30 5.45
N ASP A 139 -27.27 -2.13 5.92
CA ASP A 139 -28.04 -0.88 5.77
C ASP A 139 -27.40 0.34 6.45
N SER A 140 -26.62 0.15 7.52
CA SER A 140 -25.92 1.22 8.22
C SER A 140 -24.52 1.47 7.64
N TYR A 141 -23.82 0.41 7.22
CA TYR A 141 -22.46 0.50 6.72
C TYR A 141 -22.37 0.83 5.22
N LEU A 142 -23.32 0.40 4.39
CA LEU A 142 -23.35 0.73 2.96
C LEU A 142 -23.37 2.24 2.69
N PRO A 143 -24.14 3.08 3.42
CA PRO A 143 -24.06 4.53 3.29
C PRO A 143 -22.69 5.09 3.68
N ILE A 144 -22.01 4.53 4.69
CA ILE A 144 -20.66 4.94 5.08
C ILE A 144 -19.66 4.59 3.97
N LEU A 145 -19.76 3.40 3.40
CA LEU A 145 -18.96 2.97 2.25
C LEU A 145 -19.19 3.87 1.03
N GLN A 146 -20.47 4.19 0.74
CA GLN A 146 -20.85 5.09 -0.34
C GLN A 146 -20.39 6.53 -0.10
N ASN A 147 -20.41 7.02 1.14
CA ASN A 147 -19.89 8.34 1.51
C ASN A 147 -18.36 8.39 1.49
N ASN A 148 -17.68 7.31 1.84
CA ASN A 148 -16.23 7.19 1.65
C ASN A 148 -15.89 7.20 0.16
N ILE A 149 -16.63 6.48 -0.67
CA ILE A 149 -16.51 6.56 -2.14
C ILE A 149 -16.81 7.99 -2.63
N ALA A 150 -17.91 8.59 -2.18
CA ALA A 150 -18.36 9.90 -2.64
C ALA A 150 -17.43 11.03 -2.18
N SER A 151 -16.89 11.02 -0.96
CA SER A 151 -15.88 11.98 -0.51
C SER A 151 -14.58 11.83 -1.32
N VAL A 152 -14.20 10.60 -1.62
CA VAL A 152 -13.09 10.23 -2.51
C VAL A 152 -13.46 10.42 -4.00
N LEU A 153 -14.64 10.91 -4.37
CA LEU A 153 -14.97 11.30 -5.76
C LEU A 153 -15.26 12.81 -5.88
N MET A 154 -15.93 13.39 -4.88
CA MET A 154 -16.39 14.78 -4.79
C MET A 154 -15.30 15.76 -4.38
N MET A 155 -14.17 15.29 -3.84
CA MET A 155 -12.92 16.04 -3.94
C MET A 155 -12.44 16.00 -5.39
N GLY A 156 -13.17 16.64 -6.30
CA GLY A 156 -12.67 17.05 -7.60
C GLY A 156 -11.54 18.02 -7.34
N ASN A 157 -10.33 17.49 -7.22
CA ASN A 157 -9.18 18.28 -6.85
C ASN A 157 -8.90 19.21 -8.04
N PRO A 158 -8.84 20.54 -7.86
CA PRO A 158 -8.36 21.45 -8.91
C PRO A 158 -6.91 21.16 -9.33
N GLU A 159 -6.23 20.22 -8.66
CA GLU A 159 -4.93 19.65 -9.03
C GLU A 159 -5.03 18.21 -9.58
N SER A 160 -6.21 17.73 -9.99
CA SER A 160 -6.32 16.40 -10.62
C SER A 160 -5.51 16.34 -11.91
N ALA A 161 -5.00 15.17 -12.27
CA ALA A 161 -4.18 15.01 -13.48
C ALA A 161 -4.92 15.47 -14.76
N GLU A 162 -6.25 15.34 -14.78
CA GLU A 162 -7.12 15.77 -15.88
C GLU A 162 -7.25 17.30 -15.96
N SER A 163 -7.41 17.97 -14.81
CA SER A 163 -7.47 19.44 -14.76
C SER A 163 -6.13 20.08 -15.14
N ILE A 164 -5.02 19.50 -14.69
CA ILE A 164 -3.67 19.93 -15.05
C ILE A 164 -3.42 19.70 -16.54
N GLN A 165 -3.90 18.58 -17.10
CA GLN A 165 -3.79 18.30 -18.53
C GLN A 165 -4.56 19.32 -19.38
N ALA A 166 -5.76 19.73 -18.96
CA ALA A 166 -6.52 20.77 -19.65
C ALA A 166 -5.74 22.09 -19.69
N ARG A 167 -5.10 22.48 -18.59
CA ARG A 167 -4.29 23.70 -18.50
C ARG A 167 -3.00 23.63 -19.32
N ILE A 168 -2.37 22.46 -19.39
CA ILE A 168 -1.25 22.20 -20.32
C ILE A 168 -1.69 22.40 -21.76
N ASN A 169 -2.86 21.86 -22.15
CA ASN A 169 -3.37 21.98 -23.51
C ASN A 169 -3.64 23.45 -23.88
N GLU A 170 -4.19 24.24 -22.96
CA GLU A 170 -4.41 25.67 -23.16
C GLU A 170 -3.09 26.43 -23.40
N LEU A 171 -2.08 26.19 -22.56
CA LEU A 171 -0.76 26.81 -22.70
C LEU A 171 -0.06 26.37 -24.00
N GLN A 172 -0.21 25.11 -24.40
CA GLN A 172 0.32 24.62 -25.68
C GLN A 172 -0.33 25.34 -26.88
N GLN A 173 -1.65 25.55 -26.85
CA GLN A 173 -2.35 26.34 -27.86
C GLN A 173 -1.89 27.81 -27.87
N LEU A 174 -1.63 28.39 -26.70
CA LEU A 174 -1.09 29.74 -26.59
C LEU A 174 0.31 29.85 -27.22
N ILE A 175 1.18 28.87 -26.96
CA ILE A 175 2.53 28.81 -27.54
C ILE A 175 2.45 28.71 -29.07
N ILE A 176 1.59 27.86 -29.62
CA ILE A 176 1.40 27.75 -31.09
C ILE A 176 0.98 29.10 -31.70
N ASN A 177 0.07 29.81 -31.05
CA ASN A 177 -0.39 31.12 -31.50
C ASN A 177 0.71 32.20 -31.42
N LYS A 178 1.47 32.24 -30.32
CA LYS A 178 2.59 33.17 -30.14
C LYS A 178 3.76 32.90 -31.08
N ALA A 179 4.09 31.62 -31.30
CA ALA A 179 5.08 31.21 -32.29
C ALA A 179 4.70 31.65 -33.71
N SER A 180 3.42 31.54 -34.06
CA SER A 180 2.89 32.04 -35.34
C SER A 180 2.99 33.57 -35.49
N ARG A 181 3.09 34.30 -34.38
CA ARG A 181 3.25 35.77 -34.32
C ARG A 181 4.69 36.22 -34.08
N GLN A 182 5.66 35.29 -33.99
CA GLN A 182 7.06 35.57 -33.61
C GLN A 182 7.21 36.29 -32.25
N GLU A 183 6.30 36.05 -31.31
CA GLU A 183 6.40 36.56 -29.94
C GLU A 183 7.20 35.60 -29.04
N ASP A 184 7.77 36.13 -27.95
CA ASP A 184 8.44 35.31 -26.94
C ASP A 184 7.41 34.49 -26.14
N TYR A 185 7.71 33.21 -25.97
CA TYR A 185 6.88 32.20 -25.30
C TYR A 185 7.65 31.39 -24.25
N ASP A 186 8.86 31.84 -23.87
CA ASP A 186 9.74 31.12 -22.93
C ASP A 186 9.10 30.98 -21.52
N ALA A 187 8.26 31.94 -21.13
CA ALA A 187 7.53 31.89 -19.86
C ALA A 187 6.47 30.77 -19.85
N GLU A 188 5.71 30.62 -20.93
CA GLU A 188 4.70 29.57 -21.06
C GLU A 188 5.32 28.18 -21.23
N ALA A 189 6.46 28.09 -21.93
CA ALA A 189 7.20 26.83 -22.05
C ALA A 189 7.69 26.33 -20.68
N LYS A 190 8.20 27.23 -19.83
CA LYS A 190 8.60 26.90 -18.45
C LYS A 190 7.41 26.48 -17.59
N GLU A 191 6.27 27.14 -17.74
CA GLU A 191 5.06 26.77 -16.99
C GLU A 191 4.50 25.41 -17.44
N VAL A 192 4.57 25.07 -18.73
CA VAL A 192 4.20 23.72 -19.23
C VAL A 192 5.11 22.65 -18.63
N LEU A 193 6.43 22.90 -18.52
CA LEU A 193 7.35 21.96 -17.89
C LEU A 193 7.01 21.75 -16.40
N ARG A 194 6.74 22.83 -15.67
CA ARG A 194 6.33 22.77 -14.26
C ARG A 194 5.01 22.00 -14.07
N LEU A 195 4.01 22.28 -14.92
CA LEU A 195 2.72 21.60 -14.86
C LEU A 195 2.83 20.12 -15.22
N ARG A 196 3.75 19.72 -16.09
CA ARG A 196 3.99 18.29 -16.39
C ARG A 196 4.54 17.54 -15.18
N GLU A 197 5.49 18.14 -14.45
CA GLU A 197 6.03 17.56 -13.21
C GLU A 197 4.95 17.47 -12.11
N GLN A 198 4.11 18.49 -11.98
CA GLN A 198 2.94 18.45 -11.11
C GLN A 198 1.92 17.40 -11.54
N LYS A 199 1.70 17.22 -12.85
CA LYS A 199 0.81 16.18 -13.39
C LYS A 199 1.29 14.79 -13.04
N GLU A 200 2.59 14.52 -13.14
CA GLU A 200 3.15 13.21 -12.75
C GLU A 200 2.91 12.92 -11.26
N SER A 201 3.12 13.92 -10.41
CA SER A 201 2.82 13.82 -8.97
C SER A 201 1.32 13.61 -8.70
N ALA A 202 0.45 14.32 -9.42
CA ALA A 202 -1.00 14.17 -9.32
C ALA A 202 -1.47 12.80 -9.83
N MET A 203 -0.88 12.25 -10.89
CA MET A 203 -1.22 10.92 -11.43
C MET A 203 -0.93 9.80 -10.43
N GLN A 204 0.16 9.88 -9.66
CA GLN A 204 0.46 8.91 -8.60
C GLN A 204 -0.61 8.94 -7.49
N ASN A 205 -1.05 10.14 -7.10
CA ASN A 205 -2.11 10.31 -6.12
C ASN A 205 -3.46 9.79 -6.64
N ASP A 206 -3.81 10.09 -7.89
CA ASP A 206 -5.04 9.63 -8.53
C ASP A 206 -5.04 8.10 -8.73
N THR A 207 -3.88 7.50 -9.04
CA THR A 207 -3.73 6.03 -9.15
C THR A 207 -3.96 5.36 -7.80
N SER A 208 -3.29 5.84 -6.76
CA SER A 208 -3.45 5.32 -5.39
C SER A 208 -4.90 5.46 -4.89
N ARG A 209 -5.55 6.58 -5.26
CA ARG A 209 -6.96 6.86 -4.95
C ARG A 209 -7.91 5.90 -5.68
N ASN A 210 -7.67 5.66 -6.98
CA ASN A 210 -8.46 4.73 -7.78
C ASN A 210 -8.32 3.28 -7.29
N GLU A 211 -7.12 2.85 -6.92
CA GLU A 211 -6.92 1.51 -6.35
C GLU A 211 -7.70 1.31 -5.04
N ASN A 212 -7.76 2.33 -4.19
CA ASN A 212 -8.58 2.29 -2.98
C ASN A 212 -10.08 2.26 -3.30
N LEU A 213 -10.53 3.02 -4.31
CA LEU A 213 -11.93 2.99 -4.76
C LEU A 213 -12.33 1.61 -5.30
N ASP A 214 -11.47 0.98 -6.08
CA ASP A 214 -11.74 -0.34 -6.65
C ASP A 214 -11.85 -1.41 -5.54
N ARG A 215 -11.00 -1.34 -4.51
CA ARG A 215 -11.11 -2.20 -3.32
C ARG A 215 -12.44 -2.00 -2.57
N ILE A 216 -12.90 -0.75 -2.42
CA ILE A 216 -14.19 -0.48 -1.75
C ILE A 216 -15.35 -1.02 -2.59
N ARG A 217 -15.31 -0.86 -3.92
CA ARG A 217 -16.33 -1.41 -4.82
C ARG A 217 -16.36 -2.93 -4.81
N GLU A 218 -15.21 -3.59 -4.75
CA GLU A 218 -15.11 -5.05 -4.59
C GLU A 218 -15.74 -5.51 -3.28
N LEU A 219 -15.46 -4.82 -2.17
CA LEU A 219 -16.05 -5.12 -0.87
C LEU A 219 -17.57 -4.90 -0.86
N GLN A 220 -18.06 -3.82 -1.50
CA GLN A 220 -19.49 -3.59 -1.65
C GLN A 220 -20.16 -4.71 -2.46
N LYS A 221 -19.56 -5.09 -3.61
CA LYS A 221 -20.06 -6.21 -4.41
C LYS A 221 -20.10 -7.52 -3.61
N PHE A 222 -19.05 -7.78 -2.83
CA PHE A 222 -18.98 -8.97 -1.99
C PHE A 222 -20.10 -9.00 -0.94
N ILE A 223 -20.30 -7.91 -0.19
CA ILE A 223 -21.36 -7.80 0.83
C ILE A 223 -22.76 -7.96 0.19
N THR A 224 -23.00 -7.36 -0.98
CA THR A 224 -24.29 -7.48 -1.68
C THR A 224 -24.49 -8.87 -2.31
N SER A 225 -23.43 -9.59 -2.66
CA SER A 225 -23.51 -10.92 -3.28
C SER A 225 -23.72 -12.07 -2.30
N GLN A 226 -23.41 -11.87 -1.01
CA GLN A 226 -23.54 -12.90 0.02
C GLN A 226 -24.89 -12.75 0.74
N PRO A 227 -25.85 -13.67 0.53
CA PRO A 227 -27.18 -13.56 1.12
C PRO A 227 -27.29 -14.10 2.55
N ASP A 228 -26.32 -14.89 3.05
CA ASP A 228 -26.43 -15.63 4.31
C ASP A 228 -25.22 -15.43 5.25
N GLU A 229 -25.43 -15.72 6.54
CA GLU A 229 -24.40 -15.73 7.59
C GLU A 229 -23.19 -16.58 7.19
N ILE A 230 -22.00 -15.99 7.29
CA ILE A 230 -20.76 -16.71 7.05
C ILE A 230 -20.50 -17.56 8.29
N THR A 231 -20.58 -18.88 8.11
CA THR A 231 -20.39 -19.86 9.19
C THR A 231 -18.97 -20.39 9.26
N GLU A 232 -18.21 -20.28 8.16
CA GLU A 232 -16.85 -20.79 8.06
C GLU A 232 -15.81 -19.67 7.88
N PHE A 233 -14.67 -19.83 8.55
CA PHE A 233 -13.55 -18.94 8.42
C PHE A 233 -12.81 -19.18 7.10
N ASP A 234 -12.75 -18.16 6.24
CA ASP A 234 -11.96 -18.18 5.01
C ASP A 234 -10.74 -17.24 5.12
N GLU A 235 -9.54 -17.82 4.93
CA GLU A 235 -8.27 -17.08 4.94
C GLU A 235 -8.16 -16.06 3.81
N THR A 236 -8.83 -16.30 2.68
CA THR A 236 -8.82 -15.38 1.54
C THR A 236 -9.55 -14.09 1.91
N LEU A 237 -10.66 -14.18 2.63
CA LEU A 237 -11.43 -13.01 3.08
C LEU A 237 -10.62 -12.12 4.01
N VAL A 238 -9.83 -12.69 4.91
CA VAL A 238 -8.92 -11.93 5.77
C VAL A 238 -7.94 -11.11 4.93
N ARG A 239 -7.30 -11.73 3.92
CA ARG A 239 -6.31 -11.04 3.08
C ARG A 239 -6.93 -9.94 2.23
N HIS A 240 -8.16 -10.13 1.77
CA HIS A 240 -8.84 -9.16 0.89
C HIS A 240 -9.47 -8.02 1.68
N LEU A 241 -10.18 -8.32 2.77
CA LEU A 241 -11.05 -7.36 3.46
C LEU A 241 -10.38 -6.67 4.66
N LEU A 242 -9.50 -7.35 5.39
CA LEU A 242 -8.94 -6.85 6.64
C LEU A 242 -7.72 -5.97 6.40
N ALA A 243 -7.69 -4.80 7.04
CA ALA A 243 -6.53 -3.90 7.05
C ALA A 243 -5.69 -4.08 8.32
N LYS A 244 -6.35 -4.11 9.47
CA LYS A 244 -5.68 -4.16 10.78
C LYS A 244 -6.59 -4.77 11.84
N VAL A 245 -5.99 -5.44 12.82
CA VAL A 245 -6.65 -5.85 14.07
C VAL A 245 -5.91 -5.22 15.23
N THR A 246 -6.63 -4.55 16.12
CA THR A 246 -6.06 -3.98 17.34
C THR A 246 -6.58 -4.76 18.54
N VAL A 247 -5.66 -5.35 19.31
CA VAL A 247 -5.95 -6.15 20.50
C VAL A 247 -5.91 -5.27 21.74
N PHE A 248 -7.05 -5.16 22.42
CA PHE A 248 -7.18 -4.59 23.75
C PHE A 248 -7.34 -5.72 24.78
N ASP A 249 -7.34 -5.38 26.08
CA ASP A 249 -7.50 -6.38 27.13
C ASP A 249 -8.84 -7.10 27.08
N GLN A 250 -9.93 -6.38 26.81
CA GLN A 250 -11.30 -6.92 26.83
C GLN A 250 -11.99 -6.90 25.47
N LYS A 251 -11.34 -6.42 24.40
CA LYS A 251 -11.95 -6.31 23.08
C LYS A 251 -10.95 -6.45 21.94
N LEU A 252 -11.46 -6.83 20.78
CA LEU A 252 -10.76 -6.86 19.51
C LEU A 252 -11.40 -5.85 18.57
N VAL A 253 -10.61 -4.98 17.97
CA VAL A 253 -11.09 -4.01 16.98
C VAL A 253 -10.57 -4.40 15.61
N PHE A 254 -11.48 -4.73 14.70
CA PHE A 254 -11.19 -5.10 13.31
C PHE A 254 -11.41 -3.90 12.41
N GLU A 255 -10.35 -3.44 11.77
CA GLU A 255 -10.38 -2.37 10.78
C GLU A 255 -10.30 -3.00 9.38
N PHE A 256 -11.32 -2.76 8.58
CA PHE A 256 -11.41 -3.23 7.21
C PHE A 256 -10.74 -2.24 6.26
N LYS A 257 -10.25 -2.71 5.11
CA LYS A 257 -9.63 -1.85 4.07
C LYS A 257 -10.56 -0.78 3.51
N SER A 258 -11.86 -0.94 3.74
CA SER A 258 -12.87 0.07 3.40
C SER A 258 -12.95 1.24 4.39
N GLY A 259 -12.18 1.21 5.47
CA GLY A 259 -12.18 2.22 6.53
C GLY A 259 -13.24 2.00 7.62
N VAL A 260 -14.05 0.95 7.52
CA VAL A 260 -15.00 0.56 8.55
C VAL A 260 -14.27 -0.16 9.68
N SER A 261 -14.60 0.19 10.93
CA SER A 261 -14.09 -0.49 12.11
C SER A 261 -15.23 -1.18 12.86
N VAL A 262 -15.04 -2.44 13.23
CA VAL A 262 -16.00 -3.24 14.02
C VAL A 262 -15.32 -3.66 15.31
N GLU A 263 -15.98 -3.40 16.43
CA GLU A 263 -15.50 -3.82 17.75
C GLU A 263 -16.22 -5.12 18.16
N ILE A 264 -15.44 -6.10 18.62
CA ILE A 264 -15.93 -7.36 19.18
C ILE A 264 -15.44 -7.45 20.62
N GLU A 265 -16.38 -7.50 21.56
CA GLU A 265 -16.09 -7.78 22.96
C GLU A 265 -15.81 -9.27 23.15
N ASN A 266 -14.98 -9.57 24.15
CA ASN A 266 -14.47 -10.93 24.40
C ASN A 266 -15.43 -11.88 25.10
#